data_AF-A0A2D8K535-F1
#
_entry.id   AF-A0A2D8K535-F1
#
_cell.length_a   1.000
_cell.length_b   1.000
_cell.length_c   1.000
_cell.angle_alpha   90.00
_cell.angle_beta   90.00
_cell.angle_gamma   90.00
#
_symmetry.space_group_name_H-M   'P 1'
#
loop_
_entity.id
_entity.type
_entity.pdbx_description
1 polymer ?
#
loop_
_entity_poly.entity_id
_entity_poly.type
_entity_poly.pdbx_seq_one_letter_code
_entity_poly.pdbx_strand_id
1 'polypeptide(L)'
;MPTNILMPALSPTMEEGNLTKWLKKEGDSVAAGDILAEIETDKATMEVEAVDEGTIGKILIAEGTEGVKVNTPIAVLLEEDESADDIDEAATKAPEETKAPEVAQEEKPQASPEAVPAEPKAAEAASDPDIPEGTEMVMTTVREALRDAMAEEMRADGDVFVMGEEVAEYQGAYKITQGLLQEFGAKRVVDTPITEHGFAGVGIGAALAGLKPIVEFMTFNFAMQAMDQIISSAAKTHYMS
;
A
#
# COMPACT_ATOMS: atom_id res chain seq x y z
N MET A 1 -14.82 -22.54 -15.46
CA MET A 1 -14.22 -21.80 -16.59
C MET A 1 -12.77 -21.65 -16.22
N PRO A 2 -11.83 -22.03 -17.10
CA PRO A 2 -10.41 -21.94 -16.79
C PRO A 2 -10.03 -20.52 -16.33
N THR A 3 -9.37 -20.42 -15.19
CA THR A 3 -8.97 -19.14 -14.59
C THR A 3 -7.60 -18.75 -15.12
N ASN A 4 -7.49 -17.57 -15.72
CA ASN A 4 -6.20 -17.09 -16.21
C ASN A 4 -5.38 -16.53 -15.03
N ILE A 5 -4.20 -17.10 -14.81
CA ILE A 5 -3.18 -16.50 -13.96
C ILE A 5 -2.56 -15.38 -14.76
N LEU A 6 -2.71 -14.15 -14.27
CA LEU A 6 -2.19 -12.95 -14.92
C LEU A 6 -0.83 -12.55 -14.32
N MET A 7 -0.02 -11.84 -15.11
CA MET A 7 1.19 -11.19 -14.65
C MET A 7 0.83 -10.12 -13.58
N PRO A 8 1.24 -10.30 -12.31
CA PRO A 8 0.85 -9.38 -11.24
C PRO A 8 1.61 -8.05 -11.31
N ALA A 9 0.97 -6.99 -10.84
CA ALA A 9 1.65 -5.73 -10.58
C ALA A 9 2.35 -5.80 -9.21
N LEU A 10 3.67 -5.97 -9.20
CA LEU A 10 4.45 -6.07 -7.96
C LEU A 10 4.90 -4.69 -7.42
N SER A 11 4.64 -3.63 -8.18
CA SER A 11 4.85 -2.23 -7.79
C SER A 11 3.82 -1.31 -8.48
N PRO A 12 3.39 -0.19 -7.87
CA PRO A 12 2.48 0.78 -8.47
C PRO A 12 2.98 1.40 -9.79
N THR A 13 4.28 1.33 -10.07
CA THR A 13 4.92 1.86 -11.28
C THR A 13 5.38 0.77 -12.24
N MET A 14 5.05 -0.50 -11.97
CA MET A 14 5.48 -1.63 -12.81
C MET A 14 4.58 -1.76 -14.03
N GLU A 15 5.16 -1.64 -15.22
CA GLU A 15 4.45 -1.85 -16.49
C GLU A 15 4.74 -3.24 -17.09
N GLU A 16 5.93 -3.78 -16.83
CA GLU A 16 6.40 -5.07 -17.34
C GLU A 16 7.40 -5.74 -16.37
N GLY A 17 7.55 -7.06 -16.49
CA GLY A 17 8.52 -7.86 -15.72
C GLY A 17 9.03 -9.06 -16.50
N ASN A 18 10.14 -9.63 -16.05
CA ASN A 18 10.79 -10.78 -16.68
C ASN A 18 10.44 -12.05 -15.91
N LEU A 19 9.86 -13.05 -16.57
CA LEU A 19 9.55 -14.33 -15.92
C LEU A 19 10.81 -15.20 -15.90
N THR A 20 11.52 -15.23 -14.77
CA THR A 20 12.86 -15.83 -14.68
C THR A 20 12.83 -17.31 -14.44
N LYS A 21 11.85 -17.83 -13.69
CA LYS A 21 11.79 -19.24 -13.33
C LYS A 21 10.39 -19.71 -12.94
N TRP A 22 9.95 -20.86 -13.45
CA TRP A 22 8.76 -21.53 -12.93
C TRP A 22 9.12 -22.46 -11.77
N LEU A 23 8.38 -22.36 -10.66
CA LEU A 23 8.52 -23.22 -9.48
C LEU A 23 7.48 -24.35 -9.47
N LYS A 24 6.37 -24.17 -10.19
CA LYS A 24 5.32 -25.17 -10.44
C LYS A 24 5.23 -25.49 -11.94
N LYS A 25 4.80 -26.71 -12.27
CA LYS A 25 4.72 -27.23 -13.64
C LYS A 25 3.28 -27.51 -14.05
N GLU A 26 3.05 -27.66 -15.35
CA GLU A 26 1.77 -28.14 -15.87
C GLU A 26 1.40 -29.50 -15.22
N GLY A 27 0.19 -29.58 -14.69
CA GLY A 27 -0.33 -30.72 -13.92
C GLY A 27 -0.09 -30.65 -12.42
N ASP A 28 0.66 -29.67 -11.90
CA ASP A 28 0.85 -29.51 -10.46
C ASP A 28 -0.37 -28.86 -9.81
N SER A 29 -0.77 -29.41 -8.65
CA SER A 29 -1.77 -28.79 -7.79
C SER A 29 -1.17 -27.62 -7.02
N VAL A 30 -1.93 -26.53 -6.93
CA VAL A 30 -1.58 -25.27 -6.29
C VAL A 30 -2.72 -24.88 -5.35
N ALA A 31 -2.36 -24.45 -4.14
CA ALA A 31 -3.29 -23.84 -3.20
C ALA A 31 -3.13 -22.31 -3.23
N ALA A 32 -4.16 -21.58 -2.80
CA ALA A 32 -4.02 -20.15 -2.56
C ALA A 32 -2.88 -19.91 -1.56
N GLY A 33 -1.91 -19.07 -1.92
CA GLY A 33 -0.68 -18.86 -1.16
C GLY A 33 0.55 -19.60 -1.66
N ASP A 34 0.42 -20.52 -2.61
CA ASP A 34 1.58 -21.24 -3.17
C ASP A 34 2.39 -20.35 -4.11
N ILE A 35 3.72 -20.45 -4.04
CA ILE A 35 4.61 -19.76 -4.97
C ILE A 35 4.65 -20.52 -6.31
N LEU A 36 4.32 -19.81 -7.39
CA LEU A 36 4.20 -20.34 -8.74
C LEU A 36 5.46 -20.12 -9.59
N ALA A 37 6.03 -18.92 -9.54
CA ALA A 37 7.15 -18.50 -10.37
C ALA A 37 7.94 -17.35 -9.72
N GLU A 38 9.17 -17.16 -10.18
CA GLU A 38 10.00 -15.99 -9.87
C GLU A 38 9.92 -15.00 -11.03
N ILE A 39 9.76 -13.72 -10.69
CA ILE A 39 9.79 -12.60 -11.62
C ILE A 39 10.94 -11.68 -11.23
N GLU A 40 11.71 -11.24 -12.21
CA GLU A 40 12.70 -10.19 -12.04
C GLU A 40 12.17 -8.88 -12.63
N THR A 41 12.31 -7.82 -11.85
CA THR A 41 12.01 -6.44 -12.26
C THR A 41 13.28 -5.60 -12.22
N ASP A 42 13.20 -4.34 -12.64
CA ASP A 42 14.29 -3.37 -12.51
C ASP A 42 14.68 -3.10 -11.04
N LYS A 43 13.79 -3.39 -10.08
CA LYS A 43 13.98 -3.12 -8.66
C LYS A 43 14.36 -4.33 -7.83
N ALA A 44 13.78 -5.50 -8.12
CA ALA A 44 13.95 -6.70 -7.31
C ALA A 44 13.48 -7.96 -8.06
N THR A 45 13.98 -9.10 -7.59
CA THR A 45 13.39 -10.41 -7.87
C THR A 45 12.32 -10.70 -6.83
N MET A 46 11.12 -11.03 -7.27
CA MET A 46 9.95 -11.26 -6.43
C MET A 46 9.21 -12.52 -6.87
N GLU A 47 8.47 -13.12 -5.96
CA GLU A 47 7.77 -14.38 -6.15
C GLU A 47 6.29 -14.14 -6.49
N VAL A 48 5.76 -14.92 -7.44
CA VAL A 48 4.34 -14.92 -7.81
C VAL A 48 3.60 -15.90 -6.94
N GLU A 49 2.65 -15.41 -6.16
CA GLU A 49 1.77 -16.20 -5.31
C GLU A 49 0.47 -16.55 -6.05
N ALA A 50 -0.02 -17.77 -5.86
CA ALA A 50 -1.32 -18.20 -6.35
C ALA A 50 -2.44 -17.52 -5.54
N VAL A 51 -3.34 -16.83 -6.23
CA VAL A 51 -4.54 -16.24 -5.62
C VAL A 51 -5.65 -17.27 -5.45
N ASP A 52 -5.74 -18.19 -6.41
CA ASP A 52 -6.78 -19.21 -6.49
C ASP A 52 -6.17 -20.63 -6.37
N GLU A 53 -6.96 -21.57 -5.88
CA GLU A 53 -6.58 -22.98 -5.81
C GLU A 53 -6.99 -23.75 -7.07
N GLY A 54 -6.19 -24.75 -7.46
CA GLY A 54 -6.48 -25.56 -8.64
C GLY A 54 -5.28 -26.36 -9.14
N THR A 55 -5.32 -26.75 -10.41
CA THR A 55 -4.20 -27.41 -11.09
C THR A 55 -3.71 -26.55 -12.25
N ILE A 56 -2.39 -26.38 -12.39
CA ILE A 56 -1.83 -25.66 -13.54
C ILE A 56 -2.16 -26.45 -14.82
N GLY A 57 -3.10 -25.95 -15.62
CA GLY A 57 -3.52 -26.58 -16.86
C GLY A 57 -2.49 -26.40 -17.96
N LYS A 58 -2.05 -25.15 -18.19
CA LYS A 58 -1.08 -24.82 -19.24
C LYS A 58 -0.30 -23.56 -18.92
N ILE A 59 1.00 -23.58 -19.16
CA ILE A 59 1.87 -22.41 -19.07
C ILE A 59 1.88 -21.71 -20.43
N LEU A 60 1.51 -20.43 -20.45
CA LEU A 60 1.41 -19.63 -21.68
C LEU A 60 2.70 -18.85 -21.97
N ILE A 61 3.48 -18.54 -20.94
CA ILE A 61 4.74 -17.80 -21.04
C ILE A 61 5.90 -18.67 -20.54
N ALA A 62 6.87 -18.90 -21.43
CA ALA A 62 8.03 -19.72 -21.12
C ALA A 62 8.96 -19.04 -20.08
N GLU A 63 9.66 -19.86 -19.31
CA GLU A 63 10.76 -19.41 -18.45
C GLU A 63 11.82 -18.64 -19.25
N GLY A 64 12.30 -17.54 -18.69
CA GLY A 64 13.29 -16.65 -19.31
C GLY A 64 12.71 -15.63 -20.28
N THR A 65 11.38 -15.47 -20.33
CA THR A 65 10.74 -14.47 -21.21
C THR A 65 10.85 -13.08 -20.58
N GLU A 66 11.44 -12.14 -21.32
CA GLU A 66 11.60 -10.73 -20.91
C GLU A 66 10.42 -9.85 -21.36
N GLY A 67 10.12 -8.79 -20.62
CA GLY A 67 9.17 -7.74 -21.02
C GLY A 67 7.69 -8.19 -21.03
N VAL A 68 7.31 -9.07 -20.10
CA VAL A 68 5.91 -9.52 -19.98
C VAL A 68 5.12 -8.42 -19.27
N LYS A 69 4.10 -7.89 -19.94
CA LYS A 69 3.29 -6.77 -19.42
C LYS A 69 2.40 -7.21 -18.27
N VAL A 70 2.19 -6.31 -17.31
CA VAL A 70 1.20 -6.49 -16.24
C VAL A 70 -0.19 -6.79 -16.83
N ASN A 71 -0.94 -7.66 -16.17
CA ASN A 71 -2.24 -8.20 -16.61
C ASN A 71 -2.21 -9.12 -17.84
N THR A 72 -1.03 -9.51 -18.34
CA THR A 72 -0.92 -10.51 -19.41
C THR A 72 -1.14 -11.92 -18.84
N PRO A 73 -1.96 -12.78 -19.44
CA PRO A 73 -2.08 -14.18 -19.04
C PRO A 73 -0.74 -14.93 -19.14
N ILE A 74 -0.26 -15.47 -18.02
CA ILE A 74 1.00 -16.23 -17.92
C ILE A 74 0.78 -17.74 -17.80
N ALA A 75 -0.35 -18.17 -17.24
CA ALA A 75 -0.75 -19.57 -17.15
C ALA A 75 -2.28 -19.69 -17.01
N VAL A 76 -2.79 -20.90 -17.18
CA VAL A 76 -4.21 -21.25 -17.01
C VAL A 76 -4.34 -22.22 -15.84
N LEU A 77 -5.25 -21.93 -14.91
CA LEU A 77 -5.62 -22.77 -13.79
C LEU A 77 -6.93 -23.50 -14.09
N LEU A 78 -6.97 -24.79 -13.78
CA LEU A 78 -8.15 -25.65 -13.90
C LEU A 78 -8.70 -25.95 -12.49
N GLU A 79 -10.01 -25.80 -12.30
CA GLU A 79 -10.72 -26.21 -11.08
C GLU A 79 -11.10 -27.71 -11.13
N GLU A 80 -11.39 -28.33 -9.97
CA GLU A 80 -11.82 -29.73 -9.89
C GLU A 80 -13.09 -29.93 -10.76
N ASP A 81 -12.97 -30.81 -11.77
CA ASP A 81 -13.94 -31.20 -12.82
C ASP A 81 -13.82 -30.55 -14.22
N GLU A 82 -12.72 -29.84 -14.57
CA GLU A 82 -12.50 -29.34 -15.96
C GLU A 82 -11.33 -30.05 -16.70
N SER A 83 -11.53 -30.43 -17.97
CA SER A 83 -10.54 -31.12 -18.82
C SER A 83 -9.74 -30.14 -19.69
N ALA A 84 -8.49 -30.49 -20.00
CA ALA A 84 -7.53 -29.71 -20.79
C ALA A 84 -7.94 -29.40 -22.25
N ASP A 85 -9.13 -29.82 -22.68
CA ASP A 85 -9.65 -29.62 -24.04
C ASP A 85 -10.31 -28.24 -24.25
N ASP A 86 -10.59 -27.47 -23.19
CA ASP A 86 -11.23 -26.14 -23.27
C ASP A 86 -10.24 -24.97 -23.39
N ILE A 87 -8.93 -25.25 -23.56
CA ILE A 87 -7.85 -24.27 -23.50
C ILE A 87 -7.73 -23.42 -24.78
N ASP A 88 -8.32 -23.84 -25.90
CA ASP A 88 -8.11 -23.18 -27.20
C ASP A 88 -8.97 -21.91 -27.44
N GLU A 89 -10.03 -21.64 -26.67
CA GLU A 89 -10.88 -20.45 -26.87
C GLU A 89 -10.49 -19.22 -26.02
N ALA A 90 -9.64 -19.37 -25.00
CA ALA A 90 -9.28 -18.27 -24.09
C ALA A 90 -8.17 -17.34 -24.63
N ALA A 91 -7.51 -17.69 -25.74
CA ALA A 91 -6.28 -17.04 -26.21
C ALA A 91 -6.46 -15.71 -26.98
N THR A 92 -7.69 -15.18 -27.15
CA THR A 92 -7.89 -14.06 -28.11
C THR A 92 -8.92 -12.98 -27.74
N LYS A 93 -9.02 -12.57 -26.47
CA LYS A 93 -9.77 -11.34 -26.13
C LYS A 93 -9.12 -10.48 -25.05
N ALA A 94 -8.88 -9.22 -25.44
CA ALA A 94 -8.89 -8.04 -24.58
C ALA A 94 -9.83 -7.00 -25.27
N PRO A 95 -10.37 -5.96 -24.59
CA PRO A 95 -10.40 -5.66 -23.15
C PRO A 95 -11.83 -5.32 -22.61
N GLU A 96 -12.02 -5.31 -21.28
CA GLU A 96 -12.87 -4.32 -20.58
C GLU A 96 -12.56 -4.27 -19.07
N GLU A 97 -12.41 -3.05 -18.53
CA GLU A 97 -12.22 -2.76 -17.12
C GLU A 97 -13.38 -3.30 -16.28
N THR A 98 -13.08 -4.12 -15.28
CA THR A 98 -14.07 -4.53 -14.28
C THR A 98 -13.52 -4.28 -12.87
N LYS A 99 -14.37 -3.67 -12.06
CA LYS A 99 -14.14 -3.21 -10.68
C LYS A 99 -13.57 -4.30 -9.77
N ALA A 100 -12.71 -3.86 -8.85
CA ALA A 100 -12.20 -4.64 -7.72
C ALA A 100 -13.33 -5.29 -6.91
N PRO A 101 -13.25 -6.59 -6.58
CA PRO A 101 -14.12 -7.22 -5.60
C PRO A 101 -13.70 -6.91 -4.17
N GLU A 102 -14.72 -6.83 -3.34
CA GLU A 102 -14.77 -6.57 -1.90
C GLU A 102 -14.17 -7.74 -1.10
N VAL A 103 -13.31 -7.43 -0.11
CA VAL A 103 -12.65 -8.43 0.74
C VAL A 103 -13.67 -8.98 1.75
N ALA A 104 -13.94 -10.27 1.67
CA ALA A 104 -14.74 -11.01 2.64
C ALA A 104 -13.99 -11.15 3.97
N GLN A 105 -14.71 -10.93 5.07
CA GLN A 105 -14.24 -11.07 6.45
C GLN A 105 -13.81 -12.51 6.79
N GLU A 106 -12.59 -12.68 7.29
CA GLU A 106 -12.15 -13.88 8.01
C GLU A 106 -12.65 -13.89 9.47
N GLU A 107 -13.23 -15.02 9.86
CA GLU A 107 -13.58 -15.36 11.25
C GLU A 107 -12.32 -15.64 12.09
N LYS A 108 -12.20 -14.97 13.24
CA LYS A 108 -11.16 -15.24 14.24
C LYS A 108 -11.54 -16.40 15.18
N PRO A 109 -10.59 -17.29 15.54
CA PRO A 109 -10.80 -18.31 16.57
C PRO A 109 -10.94 -17.72 17.98
N GLN A 110 -11.85 -18.31 18.75
CA GLN A 110 -12.21 -17.95 20.12
C GLN A 110 -11.16 -18.48 21.12
N ALA A 111 -10.50 -17.59 21.86
CA ALA A 111 -9.66 -17.93 23.02
C ALA A 111 -10.34 -17.48 24.32
N SER A 112 -10.32 -18.36 25.34
CA SER A 112 -10.92 -18.16 26.67
C SER A 112 -10.17 -17.12 27.51
N PRO A 113 -10.81 -16.54 28.55
CA PRO A 113 -10.38 -15.29 29.17
C PRO A 113 -9.35 -15.51 30.28
N GLU A 114 -8.17 -14.91 30.12
CA GLU A 114 -7.28 -14.56 31.23
C GLU A 114 -7.27 -13.04 31.43
N ALA A 115 -7.25 -12.64 32.71
CA ALA A 115 -7.56 -11.30 33.18
C ALA A 115 -6.59 -10.23 32.65
N VAL A 116 -7.15 -9.24 31.95
CA VAL A 116 -6.43 -8.05 31.48
C VAL A 116 -6.40 -6.99 32.61
N PRO A 117 -5.24 -6.39 32.94
CA PRO A 117 -5.16 -5.25 33.85
C PRO A 117 -5.98 -4.05 33.33
N ALA A 118 -6.48 -3.23 34.26
CA ALA A 118 -7.41 -2.12 34.03
C ALA A 118 -7.04 -1.22 32.83
N GLU A 119 -8.01 -1.10 31.93
CA GLU A 119 -8.00 -0.27 30.72
C GLU A 119 -7.78 1.21 31.07
N PRO A 120 -6.84 1.93 30.43
CA PRO A 120 -6.73 3.37 30.60
C PRO A 120 -8.01 4.01 30.03
N LYS A 121 -8.67 4.83 30.84
CA LYS A 121 -9.86 5.60 30.45
C LYS A 121 -9.57 6.33 29.13
N ALA A 122 -10.19 5.89 28.04
CA ALA A 122 -10.15 6.59 26.77
C ALA A 122 -10.54 8.05 27.01
N ALA A 123 -9.64 8.97 26.65
CA ALA A 123 -10.01 10.38 26.55
C ALA A 123 -11.20 10.46 25.58
N GLU A 124 -12.26 11.18 25.96
CA GLU A 124 -13.39 11.43 25.06
C GLU A 124 -12.82 11.98 23.75
N ALA A 125 -13.00 11.23 22.66
CA ALA A 125 -12.61 11.69 21.33
C ALA A 125 -13.32 13.03 21.11
N ALA A 126 -12.55 14.09 20.84
CA ALA A 126 -13.11 15.39 20.53
C ALA A 126 -14.10 15.20 19.38
N SER A 127 -15.37 15.55 19.59
CA SER A 127 -16.37 15.57 18.53
C SER A 127 -16.00 16.69 17.55
N ASP A 128 -16.00 16.38 16.26
CA ASP A 128 -15.88 17.41 15.23
C ASP A 128 -16.94 18.50 15.46
N PRO A 129 -16.59 19.78 15.31
CA PRO A 129 -17.55 20.86 15.43
C PRO A 129 -18.69 20.68 14.43
N ASP A 130 -19.92 20.98 14.85
CA ASP A 130 -21.09 20.91 13.97
C ASP A 130 -20.90 21.78 12.71
N ILE A 131 -21.14 21.20 11.54
CA ILE A 131 -21.08 21.92 10.26
C ILE A 131 -22.16 23.01 10.26
N PRO A 132 -21.82 24.30 10.09
CA PRO A 132 -22.81 25.38 10.10
C PRO A 132 -23.90 25.17 9.04
N GLU A 133 -25.15 25.49 9.40
CA GLU A 133 -26.27 25.41 8.46
C GLU A 133 -26.00 26.29 7.23
N GLY A 134 -26.17 25.70 6.03
CA GLY A 134 -25.93 26.39 4.76
C GLY A 134 -24.50 26.29 4.22
N THR A 135 -23.63 25.48 4.83
CA THR A 135 -22.30 25.18 4.27
C THR A 135 -22.44 24.50 2.92
N GLU A 136 -21.88 25.10 1.88
CA GLU A 136 -21.85 24.53 0.53
C GLU A 136 -20.82 23.40 0.48
N MET A 137 -21.28 22.18 0.16
CA MET A 137 -20.41 21.02 0.02
C MET A 137 -19.86 20.95 -1.39
N VAL A 138 -18.54 20.81 -1.50
CA VAL A 138 -17.84 20.66 -2.78
C VAL A 138 -17.42 19.21 -2.95
N MET A 139 -17.65 18.65 -4.13
CA MET A 139 -17.12 17.34 -4.49
C MET A 139 -15.61 17.43 -4.67
N THR A 140 -14.87 16.62 -3.92
CA THR A 140 -13.40 16.58 -3.96
C THR A 140 -12.91 15.14 -3.84
N THR A 141 -11.66 14.89 -4.24
CA THR A 141 -11.00 13.61 -3.99
C THR A 141 -10.40 13.56 -2.59
N VAL A 142 -10.25 12.37 -2.01
CA VAL A 142 -9.59 12.20 -0.69
C VAL A 142 -8.17 12.77 -0.70
N ARG A 143 -7.45 12.63 -1.82
CA ARG A 143 -6.11 13.20 -2.01
C ARG A 143 -6.13 14.73 -1.86
N GLU A 144 -7.04 15.40 -2.54
CA GLU A 144 -7.17 16.85 -2.50
C GLU A 144 -7.62 17.33 -1.12
N ALA A 145 -8.56 16.63 -0.49
CA ALA A 145 -8.99 16.93 0.87
C ALA A 145 -7.83 16.85 1.88
N LEU A 146 -6.98 15.82 1.81
CA LEU A 146 -5.79 15.70 2.66
C LEU A 146 -4.79 16.82 2.39
N ARG A 147 -4.53 17.14 1.11
CA ARG A 147 -3.68 18.28 0.73
C ARG A 147 -4.18 19.59 1.32
N ASP A 148 -5.46 19.86 1.13
CA ASP A 148 -6.08 21.14 1.50
C ASP A 148 -6.11 21.29 3.01
N ALA A 149 -6.43 20.22 3.75
CA ALA A 149 -6.33 20.19 5.21
C ALA A 149 -4.91 20.51 5.70
N MET A 150 -3.87 19.87 5.13
CA MET A 150 -2.49 20.20 5.48
C MET A 150 -2.14 21.65 5.15
N ALA A 151 -2.55 22.15 3.98
CA ALA A 151 -2.27 23.51 3.56
C ALA A 151 -2.95 24.55 4.46
N GLU A 152 -4.18 24.30 4.89
CA GLU A 152 -4.91 25.15 5.84
C GLU A 152 -4.17 25.27 7.17
N GLU A 153 -3.76 24.14 7.76
CA GLU A 153 -2.99 24.12 9.01
C GLU A 153 -1.62 24.80 8.84
N MET A 154 -0.94 24.58 7.70
CA MET A 154 0.34 25.23 7.40
C MET A 154 0.21 26.76 7.21
N ARG A 155 -0.93 27.26 6.72
CA ARG A 155 -1.21 28.71 6.66
C ARG A 155 -1.53 29.28 8.03
N ALA A 156 -2.30 28.55 8.82
CA ALA A 156 -2.75 28.97 10.15
C ALA A 156 -1.58 29.04 11.14
N ASP A 157 -0.60 28.14 11.00
CA ASP A 157 0.48 27.98 11.95
C ASP A 157 1.87 27.93 11.28
N GLY A 158 2.75 28.82 11.75
CA GLY A 158 4.14 28.93 11.31
C GLY A 158 5.00 27.71 11.64
N ASP A 159 4.61 26.94 12.65
CA ASP A 159 5.37 25.82 13.21
C ASP A 159 4.99 24.46 12.59
N VAL A 160 3.95 24.41 11.75
CA VAL A 160 3.49 23.19 11.07
C VAL A 160 4.29 22.92 9.81
N PHE A 161 4.99 21.81 9.68
CA PHE A 161 5.71 21.51 8.43
C PHE A 161 5.58 20.05 8.06
N VAL A 162 5.70 19.74 6.76
CA VAL A 162 5.67 18.36 6.28
C VAL A 162 7.07 17.90 5.93
N MET A 163 7.39 16.66 6.31
CA MET A 163 8.64 16.00 5.98
C MET A 163 8.40 14.53 5.65
N GLY A 164 9.16 14.00 4.70
CA GLY A 164 9.04 12.60 4.27
C GLY A 164 9.80 12.37 2.97
N GLU A 165 9.69 11.17 2.43
CA GLU A 165 10.27 10.85 1.12
C GLU A 165 9.40 11.43 0.01
N GLU A 166 10.02 12.12 -0.95
CA GLU A 166 9.37 12.63 -2.17
C GLU A 166 8.24 13.65 -1.93
N VAL A 167 8.05 14.15 -0.71
CA VAL A 167 6.98 15.10 -0.36
C VAL A 167 7.14 16.48 -1.00
N ALA A 168 8.36 16.87 -1.39
CA ALA A 168 8.66 18.20 -1.89
C ALA A 168 8.78 18.26 -3.42
N GLU A 169 9.95 17.99 -3.98
CA GLU A 169 10.22 18.21 -5.41
C GLU A 169 9.37 17.31 -6.31
N TYR A 170 9.13 16.07 -5.86
CA TYR A 170 8.28 15.12 -6.56
C TYR A 170 6.78 15.35 -6.32
N GLN A 171 6.41 16.32 -5.49
CA GLN A 171 5.03 16.68 -5.17
C GLN A 171 4.25 15.55 -4.45
N GLY A 172 4.95 14.68 -3.73
CA GLY A 172 4.41 13.51 -3.04
C GLY A 172 4.31 12.29 -3.95
N ALA A 173 4.64 11.11 -3.40
CA ALA A 173 4.56 9.82 -4.11
C ALA A 173 3.16 9.59 -4.71
N TYR A 174 2.11 9.93 -3.94
CA TYR A 174 0.71 9.84 -4.35
C TYR A 174 0.03 11.18 -4.63
N LYS A 175 0.82 12.25 -4.82
CA LYS A 175 0.35 13.61 -5.09
C LYS A 175 -0.50 14.26 -3.98
N ILE A 176 -0.35 13.80 -2.74
CA ILE A 176 -1.03 14.38 -1.58
C ILE A 176 -0.41 15.74 -1.22
N THR A 177 0.90 15.92 -1.36
CA THR A 177 1.60 17.19 -1.04
C THR A 177 1.79 18.10 -2.25
N GLN A 178 1.01 17.89 -3.32
CA GLN A 178 1.15 18.63 -4.57
C GLN A 178 0.98 20.15 -4.36
N GLY A 179 1.93 20.94 -4.87
CA GLY A 179 1.87 22.41 -4.79
C GLY A 179 2.39 23.01 -3.48
N LEU A 180 2.54 22.20 -2.41
CA LEU A 180 2.91 22.71 -1.09
C LEU A 180 4.32 23.30 -1.09
N LEU A 181 5.28 22.71 -1.82
CA LEU A 181 6.64 23.25 -1.88
C LEU A 181 6.66 24.66 -2.49
N GLN A 182 5.87 24.88 -3.54
CA GLN A 182 5.79 26.18 -4.22
C GLN A 182 5.14 27.24 -3.32
N GLU A 183 4.17 26.83 -2.50
CA GLU A 183 3.46 27.73 -1.59
C GLU A 183 4.28 28.05 -0.32
N PHE A 184 4.83 27.04 0.35
CA PHE A 184 5.43 27.19 1.69
C PHE A 184 6.97 27.16 1.71
N GLY A 185 7.60 26.73 0.60
CA GLY A 185 9.05 26.69 0.44
C GLY A 185 9.76 25.55 1.17
N ALA A 186 11.04 25.36 0.84
CA ALA A 186 11.84 24.21 1.27
C ALA A 186 12.13 24.12 2.79
N LYS A 187 11.75 25.14 3.57
CA LYS A 187 11.82 25.06 5.04
C LYS A 187 10.59 24.39 5.66
N ARG A 188 9.49 24.31 4.92
CA ARG A 188 8.19 23.86 5.41
C ARG A 188 7.70 22.59 4.70
N VAL A 189 8.32 22.23 3.58
CA VAL A 189 8.10 20.99 2.83
C VAL A 189 9.48 20.38 2.57
N VAL A 190 9.81 19.30 3.26
CA VAL A 190 11.19 18.81 3.38
C VAL A 190 11.32 17.37 2.88
N ASP A 191 12.02 17.18 1.76
CA ASP A 191 12.41 15.85 1.30
C ASP A 191 13.47 15.24 2.23
N THR A 192 13.28 13.97 2.56
CA THR A 192 14.18 13.20 3.44
C THR A 192 14.84 12.05 2.68
N PRO A 193 16.03 11.57 3.12
CA PRO A 193 16.58 10.31 2.64
C PRO A 193 15.72 9.12 3.10
N ILE A 194 15.86 7.98 2.40
CA ILE A 194 15.17 6.71 2.68
C ILE A 194 15.69 6.10 4.00
N THR A 195 15.22 6.66 5.11
CA THR A 195 15.70 6.40 6.48
C THR A 195 14.58 6.67 7.49
N GLU A 196 13.53 5.86 7.44
CA GLU A 196 12.29 5.95 8.22
C GLU A 196 12.54 6.18 9.71
N HIS A 197 13.43 5.38 10.30
CA HIS A 197 13.80 5.52 11.70
C HIS A 197 14.44 6.89 11.99
N GLY A 198 15.28 7.38 11.08
CA GLY A 198 15.99 8.64 11.22
C GLY A 198 15.05 9.83 11.15
N PHE A 199 14.29 9.94 10.04
CA PHE A 199 13.43 11.10 9.85
C PHE A 199 12.24 11.12 10.82
N ALA A 200 11.71 9.96 11.23
CA ALA A 200 10.69 9.89 12.27
C ALA A 200 11.21 10.39 13.61
N GLY A 201 12.43 9.98 14.01
CA GLY A 201 13.08 10.46 15.23
C GLY A 201 13.34 11.97 15.19
N VAL A 202 13.75 12.52 14.04
CA VAL A 202 13.90 13.96 13.83
C VAL A 202 12.57 14.69 13.98
N GLY A 203 11.50 14.18 13.36
CA GLY A 203 10.16 14.74 13.50
C GLY A 203 9.69 14.75 14.97
N ILE A 204 9.86 13.65 15.69
CA ILE A 204 9.50 13.58 17.11
C ILE A 204 10.34 14.55 17.94
N GLY A 205 11.64 14.64 17.69
CA GLY A 205 12.51 15.62 18.35
C GLY A 205 12.07 17.07 18.09
N ALA A 206 11.68 17.39 16.86
CA ALA A 206 11.13 18.69 16.50
C ALA A 206 9.80 18.97 17.22
N ALA A 207 8.92 17.97 17.34
CA ALA A 207 7.67 18.08 18.09
C ALA A 207 7.93 18.35 19.58
N LEU A 208 8.86 17.63 20.20
CA LEU A 208 9.26 17.86 21.59
C LEU A 208 9.91 19.24 21.81
N ALA A 209 10.50 19.82 20.76
CA ALA A 209 11.05 21.17 20.77
C ALA A 209 10.00 22.27 20.53
N GLY A 210 8.72 21.90 20.31
CA GLY A 210 7.60 22.83 20.15
C GLY A 210 7.13 23.05 18.71
N LEU A 211 7.74 22.39 17.71
CA LEU A 211 7.24 22.43 16.33
C LEU A 211 6.08 21.44 16.12
N LYS A 212 5.45 21.48 14.94
CA LYS A 212 4.31 20.61 14.60
C LYS A 212 4.57 19.85 13.28
N PRO A 213 5.44 18.83 13.29
CA PRO A 213 5.77 18.07 12.09
C PRO A 213 4.63 17.13 11.68
N ILE A 214 4.34 17.12 10.38
CA ILE A 214 3.60 16.09 9.68
C ILE A 214 4.64 15.18 9.03
N VAL A 215 4.78 13.96 9.56
CA VAL A 215 5.76 12.99 9.07
C VAL A 215 5.05 12.00 8.15
N GLU A 216 5.38 12.03 6.85
CA GLU A 216 4.83 11.12 5.84
C GLU A 216 5.73 9.90 5.69
N PHE A 217 5.15 8.71 5.85
CA PHE A 217 5.72 7.46 5.35
C PHE A 217 5.06 7.15 4.01
N MET A 218 5.85 6.79 3.00
CA MET A 218 5.33 6.48 1.66
C MET A 218 4.23 5.41 1.73
N THR A 219 4.44 4.37 2.53
CA THR A 219 3.39 3.44 2.95
C THR A 219 3.61 3.04 4.40
N PHE A 220 2.56 2.58 5.09
CA PHE A 220 2.68 2.17 6.50
C PHE A 220 3.51 0.90 6.69
N ASN A 221 3.79 0.14 5.62
CA ASN A 221 4.72 -1.00 5.66
C ASN A 221 6.11 -0.54 6.10
N PHE A 222 6.57 0.62 5.62
CA PHE A 222 7.88 1.17 5.96
C PHE A 222 7.92 1.82 7.35
N ALA A 223 6.75 2.24 7.88
CA ALA A 223 6.66 2.74 9.25
C ALA A 223 7.11 1.71 10.30
N MET A 224 7.12 0.41 9.96
CA MET A 224 7.68 -0.64 10.83
C MET A 224 9.16 -0.41 11.17
N GLN A 225 9.96 0.17 10.27
CA GLN A 225 11.36 0.51 10.54
C GLN A 225 11.50 1.63 11.58
N ALA A 226 10.49 2.48 11.71
CA ALA A 226 10.42 3.58 12.68
C ALA A 226 9.60 3.26 13.93
N MET A 227 9.12 2.02 14.10
CA MET A 227 8.15 1.68 15.15
C MET A 227 8.65 1.99 16.56
N ASP A 228 9.95 1.83 16.83
CA ASP A 228 10.52 2.19 18.13
C ASP A 228 10.41 3.70 18.40
N GLN A 229 10.65 4.55 17.40
CA GLN A 229 10.46 6.00 17.54
C GLN A 229 8.99 6.33 17.82
N ILE A 230 8.07 5.76 17.03
CA ILE A 230 6.62 6.01 17.15
C ILE A 230 6.11 5.62 18.54
N ILE A 231 6.49 4.43 19.03
CA ILE A 231 5.94 3.89 20.28
C ILE A 231 6.72 4.35 21.50
N SER A 232 8.05 4.23 21.48
CA SER A 232 8.90 4.49 22.65
C SER A 232 9.17 5.98 22.83
N SER A 233 9.44 6.71 21.74
CA SER A 233 9.85 8.12 21.81
C SER A 233 8.68 9.11 21.70
N ALA A 234 7.59 8.77 21.01
CA ALA A 234 6.43 9.66 20.89
C ALA A 234 5.30 9.26 21.86
N ALA A 235 4.66 8.10 21.64
CA ALA A 235 3.41 7.75 22.32
C ALA A 235 3.50 7.72 23.85
N LYS A 236 4.63 7.25 24.41
CA LYS A 236 4.80 7.10 25.86
C LYS A 236 5.32 8.36 26.56
N THR A 237 5.91 9.29 25.82
CA THR A 237 6.70 10.37 26.44
C THR A 237 5.87 11.28 27.33
N HIS A 238 4.67 11.68 26.91
CA HIS A 238 3.81 12.53 27.72
C HIS A 238 3.38 11.89 29.05
N TYR A 239 3.24 10.56 29.08
CA TYR A 239 2.91 9.84 30.30
C TYR A 239 4.11 9.72 31.26
N MET A 240 5.33 9.68 30.71
CA MET A 240 6.56 9.48 31.49
C MET A 240 7.19 10.78 32.03
N SER A 241 6.85 11.94 31.45
CA SER A 241 7.40 13.27 31.79
C SER A 241 6.53 14.04 32.78
#